data_AF-A0A346A0D9-F1
#
_entry.id   AF-A0A346A0D9-F1
#
_cell.length_a   1.000
_cell.length_b   1.000
_cell.length_c   1.000
_cell.angle_alpha   90.00
_cell.angle_beta   90.00
_cell.angle_gamma   90.00
#
_symmetry.space_group_name_H-M   'P 1'
#
loop_
_entity.id
_entity.type
_entity.pdbx_description
1 polymer ?
#
loop_
_entity_poly.entity_id
_entity_poly.type
_entity_poly.pdbx_seq_one_letter_code
_entity_poly.pdbx_strand_id
1 'polypeptide(L)' 'MAYRLSRLPSRFPVGTKFIVEGRDGEVKRYLEFPDGTKVRLPPQPERPPVRRRGKRRAA' A
#
# COMPACT_ATOMS: atom_id res chain seq x y z
N MET A 1 0.91 -19.84 -10.71
CA MET A 1 -0.30 -19.05 -11.03
C MET A 1 0.19 -17.63 -11.30
N ALA A 2 -0.15 -16.99 -12.41
CA ALA A 2 0.44 -15.68 -12.72
C ALA A 2 -0.32 -14.56 -11.98
N TYR A 3 0.17 -14.14 -10.82
CA TYR A 3 -0.41 -13.01 -10.07
C TYR A 3 -0.08 -11.69 -10.76
N ARG A 4 -1.11 -10.87 -10.99
CA ARG A 4 -0.99 -9.55 -11.62
C ARG A 4 -1.90 -8.58 -10.89
N LEU A 5 -1.60 -7.28 -10.97
CA LEU A 5 -2.36 -6.25 -10.27
C LEU A 5 -3.86 -6.27 -10.62
N SER A 6 -4.19 -6.55 -11.88
CA SER A 6 -5.57 -6.65 -12.37
C SER A 6 -6.30 -7.94 -11.98
N ARG A 7 -5.60 -8.91 -11.40
CA ARG A 7 -6.13 -10.24 -11.01
C ARG A 7 -5.50 -10.69 -9.71
N LEU A 8 -5.63 -9.86 -8.68
CA LEU A 8 -5.23 -10.23 -7.33
C LEU A 8 -6.29 -11.17 -6.73
N PRO A 9 -5.86 -12.19 -5.96
CA PRO A 9 -6.81 -13.08 -5.32
C PRO A 9 -7.57 -12.34 -4.21
N SER A 10 -8.82 -12.74 -3.97
CA SER A 10 -9.63 -12.18 -2.87
C SER A 10 -9.09 -12.56 -1.49
N ARG A 11 -8.35 -13.67 -1.40
CA ARG A 11 -7.61 -14.12 -0.22
C ARG A 11 -6.17 -14.39 -0.61
N PHE A 12 -5.25 -13.81 0.14
CA PHE A 12 -3.83 -14.00 -0.11
C PHE A 12 -3.37 -15.37 0.41
N PRO A 13 -2.58 -16.12 -0.36
CA PRO A 13 -1.93 -17.32 0.13
C PRO A 13 -1.05 -17.03 1.36
N VAL A 14 -0.99 -17.98 2.29
CA VAL A 14 -0.10 -17.90 3.45
C VAL A 14 1.34 -17.73 2.97
N GLY A 15 2.05 -16.77 3.55
CA GLY A 15 3.42 -16.40 3.15
C GLY A 15 3.50 -15.24 2.16
N THR A 16 2.36 -14.70 1.68
CA THR A 16 2.36 -13.44 0.92
C THR A 16 2.84 -12.30 1.82
N LYS A 17 3.78 -11.50 1.35
CA LYS A 17 4.32 -10.34 2.05
C LYS A 17 3.89 -9.05 1.36
N PHE A 18 3.58 -8.03 2.16
CA PHE A 18 3.40 -6.66 1.69
C PHE A 18 4.67 -5.88 2.03
N ILE A 19 5.38 -5.43 1.00
CA ILE A 19 6.68 -4.77 1.13
C ILE A 19 6.51 -3.29 0.82
N VAL A 20 7.05 -2.44 1.69
CA VAL A 20 7.15 -1.00 1.51
C VAL A 20 8.62 -0.62 1.54
N GLU A 21 9.08 0.03 0.47
CA GLU A 21 10.45 0.53 0.35
C GLU A 21 10.39 2.05 0.26
N GLY A 22 11.03 2.72 1.21
CA GLY A 22 11.25 4.17 1.16
C GLY A 22 12.63 4.47 0.59
N ARG A 23 12.71 5.32 -0.44
CA ARG A 23 13.98 5.82 -0.96
C ARG A 23 13.81 7.25 -1.47
N ASP A 24 14.62 8.18 -0.96
CA ASP A 24 14.68 9.58 -1.41
C ASP A 24 13.32 10.28 -1.54
N GLY A 25 12.44 10.11 -0.54
CA GLY A 25 11.10 10.71 -0.53
C GLY A 25 10.06 9.95 -1.39
N GLU A 26 10.47 8.95 -2.16
CA GLU A 26 9.57 8.04 -2.85
C GLU A 26 9.24 6.82 -1.98
N VAL A 27 7.98 6.37 -2.08
CA VAL A 27 7.51 5.12 -1.46
C VAL A 27 7.11 4.15 -2.54
N LYS A 28 7.82 3.04 -2.65
CA LYS A 28 7.49 1.91 -3.53
C LYS A 28 6.83 0.81 -2.73
N ARG A 29 5.83 0.17 -3.32
CA ARG A 29 4.97 -0.82 -2.66
C ARG A 29 4.86 -2.06 -3.54
N TYR A 30 5.00 -3.23 -2.94
CA TYR A 30 4.95 -4.50 -3.66
C TYR A 30 4.25 -5.58 -2.85
N LEU A 31 3.68 -6.55 -3.55
CA LEU A 31 3.29 -7.84 -2.99
C LEU A 31 4.31 -8.88 -3.45
N GLU A 32 4.85 -9.65 -2.52
CA GLU A 32 5.66 -10.84 -2.80
C GLU A 32 4.84 -12.07 -2.42
N PHE A 33 4.53 -12.91 -3.40
CA PHE A 33 3.79 -14.15 -3.20
C PHE A 33 4.73 -15.28 -2.76
N PRO A 34 4.20 -16.38 -2.17
CA PRO A 34 5.02 -17.51 -1.72
C PRO A 34 5.83 -18.20 -2.82
N ASP A 35 5.40 -18.07 -4.08
CA ASP A 35 6.11 -18.58 -5.25
C ASP A 35 7.20 -17.62 -5.77
N GLY A 36 7.48 -16.54 -5.04
CA GLY A 36 8.46 -15.51 -5.40
C GLY A 36 7.95 -14.47 -6.39
N THR A 37 6.70 -14.57 -6.86
CA THR A 37 6.12 -13.57 -7.76
C THR A 37 6.05 -12.21 -7.06
N LYS A 38 6.60 -11.17 -7.70
CA LYS A 38 6.52 -9.79 -7.22
C LYS A 38 5.57 -8.96 -8.07
N VAL A 39 4.58 -8.34 -7.42
CA VAL A 39 3.62 -7.43 -8.06
C VAL A 39 3.78 -6.04 -7.49
N ARG A 40 4.17 -5.07 -8.32
CA ARG A 40 4.27 -3.66 -7.94
C ARG A 40 2.88 -3.05 -7.81
N LEU A 41 2.61 -2.43 -6.66
CA LEU A 41 1.36 -1.73 -6.39
C LEU A 41 1.44 -0.27 -6.85
N PRO A 42 0.28 0.37 -7.15
CA PRO A 42 0.23 1.80 -7.43
C PRO A 42 0.82 2.62 -6.28
N PRO A 43 1.22 3.88 -6.51
CA PRO A 43 1.53 4.82 -5.42
C PRO A 43 0.30 5.03 -4.53
N GLN A 44 0.51 5.39 -3.26
CA GLN A 44 -0.61 5.67 -2.37
C GLN A 44 -1.33 6.92 -2.87
N PRO A 45 -2.67 6.90 -3.03
CA PRO A 45 -3.39 8.13 -3.30
C PRO A 45 -3.11 9.11 -2.17
N GLU A 46 -2.89 10.38 -2.53
CA GLU A 46 -2.69 11.45 -1.53
C GLU A 46 -3.82 11.36 -0.50
N ARG A 47 -3.45 11.12 0.76
CA ARG A 47 -4.45 11.11 1.83
C ARG A 47 -5.11 12.49 1.81
N PRO A 48 -6.44 12.59 1.72
CA PRO A 48 -7.09 13.88 1.82
C PRO A 48 -6.63 14.56 3.11
N PRO A 49 -6.34 15.87 3.10
CA PRO A 49 -5.80 16.56 4.25
C PRO A 49 -6.72 16.30 5.43
N VAL A 50 -6.17 15.68 6.49
CA VAL A 50 -6.90 15.46 7.73
C VAL A 50 -7.28 16.86 8.23
N ARG A 51 -8.57 17.21 8.13
CA ARG A 51 -9.09 18.45 8.68
C ARG A 51 -8.83 18.40 10.18
N ARG A 52 -7.72 18.99 10.63
CA ARG A 52 -7.46 19.22 12.06
C ARG A 52 -8.63 20.07 12.52
N ARG A 53 -9.58 19.45 13.24
CA ARG A 53 -10.72 20.14 13.83
C ARG A 53 -10.15 21.22 14.74
N GLY A 54 -10.10 22.44 14.22
CA GLY A 54 -9.46 23.57 14.86
C GLY A 54 -10.10 23.84 16.22
N LYS A 55 -9.24 24.12 17.19
CA LYS A 55 -9.51 24.72 18.51
C LYS A 55 -10.88 25.39 18.61
N ARG A 56 -11.78 24.85 19.43
CA ARG A 56 -12.70 25.71 20.18
C ARG A 56 -11.89 26.43 21.24
N ARG A 57 -11.39 27.62 20.93
CA ARG A 57 -11.10 28.62 21.96
C ARG A 57 -12.45 29.17 22.40
N ALA A 58 -12.91 28.78 23.58
CA ALA A 58 -14.01 29.48 24.25
C ALA A 58 -13.41 30.73 24.91
N ALA A 59 -14.08 31.85 24.70
CA ALA A 59 -13.82 33.15 25.33
C ALA A 59 -14.29 33.16 26.79
#